data_AF-A0A946KNC1-F1
#
_entry.id   AF-A0A946KNC1-F1
#
_cell.length_a   1.000
_cell.length_b   1.000
_cell.length_c   1.000
_cell.angle_alpha   90.00
_cell.angle_beta   90.00
_cell.angle_gamma   90.00
#
_symmetry.space_group_name_H-M   'P 1'
#
loop_
_entity.id
_entity.type
_entity.pdbx_description
1 polymer ?
#
loop_
_entity_poly.entity_id
_entity_poly.type
_entity_poly.pdbx_seq_one_letter_code
_entity_poly.pdbx_strand_id
1 'polypeptide(L)' 'MKKILFVLGISLVFLSSCEKTQYCASCVEYYSGYVADDFCSDNTSVDNYIEDLESTTSSGGFAQDWYCDKYAE' A
#
# COMPACT_ATOMS: atom_id res chain seq x y z
N MET A 1 23.23 57.42 -7.32
CA MET A 1 23.37 56.02 -7.78
C MET A 1 22.13 55.26 -7.31
N LYS A 2 21.26 54.90 -8.25
CA LYS A 2 19.91 54.36 -7.99
C LYS A 2 20.02 52.84 -7.90
N LYS A 3 19.83 52.27 -6.71
CA LYS A 3 19.83 50.82 -6.49
C LYS A 3 18.41 50.31 -6.71
N ILE A 4 18.21 49.56 -7.79
CA ILE A 4 16.98 48.81 -8.08
C ILE A 4 17.39 47.33 -8.18
N LEU A 5 16.42 46.45 -7.91
CA LEU A 5 16.38 45.00 -8.13
C LEU A 5 16.96 44.18 -6.97
N PHE A 6 16.33 43.12 -6.47
CA PHE A 6 15.13 42.38 -6.91
C PHE A 6 14.62 41.63 -5.66
N VAL A 7 13.36 41.81 -5.27
CA VAL A 7 12.76 41.00 -4.20
C VAL A 7 12.41 39.66 -4.83
N LEU A 8 13.21 38.64 -4.49
CA LEU A 8 12.97 37.23 -4.77
C LEU A 8 11.64 36.80 -4.14
N GLY A 9 10.57 36.89 -4.92
CA GLY A 9 9.29 36.26 -4.63
C GLY A 9 9.43 34.75 -4.78
N ILE A 10 10.00 34.10 -3.77
CA ILE A 10 9.98 32.65 -3.64
C ILE A 10 8.54 32.26 -3.30
N SER A 11 7.76 32.01 -4.35
CA SER A 11 6.51 31.28 -4.24
C SER A 11 6.85 29.82 -3.95
N LEU A 12 7.15 29.52 -2.68
CA LEU A 12 7.06 28.17 -2.12
C LEU A 12 5.57 27.81 -2.13
N VAL A 13 5.09 27.36 -3.29
CA VAL A 13 3.85 26.62 -3.38
C VAL A 13 4.11 25.36 -2.59
N PHE A 14 3.62 25.33 -1.36
CA PHE A 14 3.54 24.14 -0.53
C PHE A 14 2.81 23.09 -1.37
N LEU A 15 3.58 22.19 -1.99
CA LEU A 15 3.12 20.89 -2.42
C LEU A 15 2.63 20.24 -1.14
N SER A 16 1.35 20.44 -0.83
CA SER A 16 0.61 19.58 0.07
C SER A 16 0.87 18.18 -0.45
N SER A 17 1.80 17.47 0.19
CA SER A 17 2.00 16.05 -0.01
C SER A 17 0.63 15.45 0.19
N CYS A 18 -0.01 15.12 -0.93
CA CYS A 18 -1.17 14.25 -0.91
C CYS A 18 -0.56 12.90 -0.52
N GLU A 19 -0.29 12.71 0.77
CA GLU A 19 0.01 11.40 1.33
C GLU A 19 -1.24 10.59 1.05
N LYS A 20 -1.19 9.90 -0.09
CA LYS A 20 -2.23 8.98 -0.50
C LYS A 20 -2.22 7.92 0.60
N THR A 21 -3.32 7.81 1.34
CA THR A 21 -3.46 6.82 2.41
C THR A 21 -3.03 5.47 1.87
N GLN A 22 -1.93 4.94 2.41
CA GLN A 22 -1.39 3.65 2.06
C GLN A 22 -2.11 2.61 2.91
N TYR A 23 -2.36 1.45 2.31
CA TYR A 23 -2.93 0.31 3.01
C TYR A 23 -1.93 -0.82 2.91
N CYS A 24 -1.92 -1.69 3.91
CA CYS A 24 -1.16 -2.93 3.90
C CYS A 24 -2.07 -4.11 4.18
N ALA A 25 -1.68 -5.27 3.68
CA ALA A 25 -2.19 -6.56 4.09
C ALA A 25 -1.07 -7.41 4.69
N SER A 26 -1.34 -8.02 5.84
CA SER A 26 -0.53 -9.09 6.41
C SER A 26 -1.34 -10.39 6.32
N CYS A 27 -0.78 -11.43 5.68
CA CYS A 27 -1.51 -12.65 5.36
C CYS A 27 -0.78 -13.91 5.88
N VAL A 28 -1.55 -14.83 6.46
CA VAL A 28 -1.07 -16.14 6.92
C VAL A 28 -1.87 -17.26 6.26
N GLU A 29 -1.17 -18.27 5.77
CA GLU A 29 -1.78 -19.50 5.25
C GLU A 29 -2.00 -20.49 6.39
N TYR A 30 -3.24 -20.94 6.55
CA TYR A 30 -3.70 -21.70 7.70
C TYR A 30 -3.09 -23.10 7.82
N TYR A 31 -2.96 -23.82 6.71
CA TYR A 31 -2.55 -25.23 6.76
C TYR A 31 -1.05 -25.40 6.98
N SER A 32 -0.24 -24.50 6.45
CA SER A 32 1.22 -24.49 6.57
C SER A 32 1.73 -23.58 7.68
N GLY A 33 0.93 -22.61 8.12
CA GLY A 33 1.36 -21.53 9.01
C GLY A 33 2.33 -20.56 8.35
N TYR A 34 2.44 -20.59 7.01
CA TYR A 34 3.30 -19.68 6.27
C TYR A 34 2.78 -18.25 6.38
N VAL A 35 3.64 -17.33 6.81
CA VAL A 35 3.34 -15.89 6.87
C VAL A 35 3.96 -15.25 5.64
N ALA A 36 3.13 -14.65 4.79
CA ALA A 36 3.60 -13.88 3.64
C ALA A 36 4.17 -12.54 4.09
N ASP A 37 5.09 -11.97 3.30
CA ASP A 37 5.55 -10.60 3.51
C ASP A 37 4.38 -9.62 3.37
N ASP A 38 4.39 -8.55 4.18
CA ASP A 38 3.37 -7.51 4.12
C ASP A 38 3.34 -6.86 2.73
N PHE A 39 2.15 -6.76 2.16
CA PHE A 39 1.93 -6.11 0.87
C PHE A 39 1.26 -4.74 1.07
N CYS A 40 2.00 -3.67 0.78
CA CYS A 40 1.54 -2.30 0.98
C CYS A 40 1.39 -1.55 -0.34
N SER A 41 0.21 -0.96 -0.57
CA SER A 41 -0.13 -0.23 -1.79
C SER A 41 -1.37 0.66 -1.60
N ASP A 42 -1.99 1.10 -2.69
CA ASP A 42 -3.31 1.73 -2.61
C ASP A 42 -4.40 0.73 -2.20
N ASN A 43 -5.51 1.26 -1.66
CA ASN A 43 -6.61 0.45 -1.12
C ASN A 43 -7.06 -0.69 -2.05
N THR A 44 -7.25 -0.39 -3.33
CA THR A 44 -7.78 -1.33 -4.33
C THR A 44 -6.75 -2.40 -4.66
N SER A 45 -5.48 -2.02 -4.80
CA SER A 45 -4.40 -2.97 -5.03
C SER A 45 -4.25 -3.97 -3.87
N VAL A 46 -4.41 -3.51 -2.63
CA VAL A 46 -4.40 -4.38 -1.44
C VAL A 46 -5.62 -5.29 -1.39
N ASP A 47 -6.81 -4.79 -1.72
CA ASP A 47 -8.03 -5.63 -1.78
C ASP A 47 -7.89 -6.74 -2.81
N ASN A 48 -7.38 -6.41 -4.01
CA ASN A 48 -7.14 -7.40 -5.07
C ASN A 48 -6.11 -8.47 -4.64
N TYR A 49 -5.05 -8.07 -3.93
CA TYR A 49 -4.06 -9.02 -3.43
C TYR A 49 -4.66 -10.03 -2.44
N ILE A 50 -5.52 -9.56 -1.53
CA ILE A 50 -6.23 -10.43 -0.59
C ILE A 50 -7.17 -11.37 -1.35
N GLU A 51 -7.95 -10.84 -2.29
CA GLU A 51 -8.88 -11.65 -3.11
C GLU A 51 -8.15 -12.71 -3.93
N ASP A 52 -6.98 -12.38 -4.51
CA ASP A 52 -6.15 -13.33 -5.25
C ASP A 52 -5.69 -14.49 -4.35
N LEU A 53 -5.27 -14.19 -3.11
CA LEU A 53 -4.88 -15.21 -2.13
C LEU A 53 -6.06 -16.08 -1.67
N GLU A 54 -7.19 -15.46 -1.29
CA GLU A 54 -8.39 -16.18 -0.86
C GLU A 54 -9.01 -17.02 -1.98
N SER A 55 -8.90 -16.55 -3.23
CA SER A 55 -9.36 -17.27 -4.42
C SER A 55 -8.41 -18.40 -4.86
N THR A 56 -7.20 -18.50 -4.29
CA THR A 56 -6.24 -19.58 -4.60
C THR A 56 -6.64 -20.93 -3.98
N THR A 57 -7.91 -21.30 -4.10
CA THR A 57 -8.41 -22.64 -3.78
C THR A 57 -7.83 -23.68 -4.75
N SER A 58 -6.79 -24.38 -4.32
CA SER A 58 -6.26 -25.61 -4.93
C SER A 58 -5.59 -25.48 -6.30
N SER A 59 -4.33 -25.05 -6.33
CA SER A 59 -3.40 -25.53 -7.36
C SER A 59 -2.74 -26.83 -6.88
N GLY A 60 -3.30 -27.98 -7.26
CA GLY A 60 -2.67 -29.30 -7.02
C GLY A 60 -3.31 -30.20 -5.96
N GLY A 61 -4.54 -29.93 -5.51
CA GLY A 61 -5.32 -30.81 -4.62
C GLY A 61 -5.20 -30.51 -3.12
N PHE A 62 -4.51 -29.44 -2.74
CA PHE A 62 -4.50 -28.89 -1.39
C PHE A 62 -5.23 -27.55 -1.41
N ALA A 63 -6.34 -27.43 -0.66
CA ALA A 63 -6.97 -26.15 -0.43
C ALA A 63 -5.97 -25.26 0.33
N GLN A 64 -5.68 -24.06 -0.19
CA GLN A 64 -5.00 -23.04 0.58
C GLN A 64 -6.08 -22.19 1.23
N ASP A 65 -5.94 -21.91 2.52
CA ASP A 65 -6.86 -21.08 3.29
C ASP A 65 -6.06 -19.93 3.88
N TRP A 66 -6.28 -18.73 3.35
CA TRP A 66 -5.52 -17.54 3.71
C TRP A 66 -6.34 -16.67 4.65
N TYR A 67 -5.70 -16.20 5.72
CA TYR A 67 -6.26 -15.23 6.65
C TYR A 67 -5.44 -13.94 6.52
N CYS A 68 -6.08 -12.88 6.06
CA CYS A 68 -5.45 -11.60 5.82
C CYS A 68 -6.04 -10.50 6.72
N ASP A 69 -5.15 -9.73 7.35
CA ASP A 69 -5.48 -8.52 8.08
C ASP A 69 -5.08 -7.29 7.25
N LYS A 70 -6.05 -6.44 6.94
CA LYS A 70 -5.84 -5.16 6.24
C LYS A 70 -5.82 -4.00 7.22
N TYR A 71 -4.82 -3.13 7.11
CA TYR A 71 -4.68 -1.93 7.94
C TYR A 71 -4.20 -0.72 7.13
N ALA A 72 -4.48 0.48 7.63
CA ALA A 72 -3.95 1.72 7.06
C ALA A 72 -2.58 2.02 7.69
N GLU A 73 -1.60 2.39 6.87
CA GLU A 73 -0.27 2.86 7.29
C GLU A 73 -0.25 4.38 7.54
#